data_AF-A0A7I7VV82-F1
#
_entry.id   AF-A0A7I7VV82-F1
#
_cell.length_a   1.000
_cell.length_b   1.000
_cell.length_c   1.000
_cell.angle_alpha   90.00
_cell.angle_beta   90.00
_cell.angle_gamma   90.00
#
_symmetry.space_group_name_H-M   'P 1'
#
loop_
_entity.id
_entity.type
_entity.pdbx_description
1 polymer ?
#
loop_
_entity_poly.entity_id
_entity_poly.type
_entity_poly.pdbx_seq_one_letter_code
_entity_poly.pdbx_strand_id
1 'polypeptide(L)'
;MLNALYSGDRRTVNDWLGLMNSHLHTPDGATAMATARYTVQLLGYAEDLRAAAQVLAAHGHPAGRALLADAALDLTAALDRLYPARDVLLHAAGADRVTDTDEQ
;
A
#
# COMPACT_ATOMS: atom_id res chain seq x y z
N MET A 1 11.30 23.25 1.09
CA MET A 1 10.88 22.36 -0.01
C MET A 1 10.79 20.90 0.43
N LEU A 2 11.80 20.34 1.12
CA LEU A 2 11.73 19.00 1.75
C LEU A 2 10.55 18.81 2.73
N ASN A 3 10.27 19.82 3.58
CA ASN A 3 9.11 19.77 4.49
C ASN A 3 7.76 19.76 3.77
N ALA A 4 7.65 20.32 2.56
CA ALA A 4 6.39 20.34 1.81
C ALA A 4 6.09 18.98 1.17
N LEU A 5 7.13 18.27 0.72
CA LEU A 5 7.06 16.86 0.31
C LEU A 5 6.70 15.97 1.51
N TYR A 6 7.35 16.17 2.66
CA TYR A 6 7.10 15.37 3.88
C TYR A 6 5.71 15.59 4.49
N SER A 7 5.19 16.83 4.46
CA SER A 7 3.84 17.14 4.95
C SER A 7 2.73 16.76 3.98
N GLY A 8 3.02 16.79 2.68
CA GLY A 8 2.09 16.36 1.64
C GLY A 8 1.80 14.87 1.75
N ASP A 9 2.85 14.06 1.90
CA ASP A 9 2.76 12.60 1.87
C ASP A 9 1.99 11.99 3.05
N ARG A 10 2.20 12.51 4.28
CA ARG A 10 1.44 12.08 5.46
C ARG A 10 -0.04 12.46 5.40
N ARG A 11 -0.38 13.58 4.77
CA ARG A 11 -1.79 13.97 4.58
C ARG A 11 -2.44 13.03 3.55
N THR A 12 -1.71 12.70 2.48
CA THR A 12 -2.16 11.75 1.45
C THR A 12 -2.47 10.35 1.99
N VAL A 13 -1.60 9.75 2.81
CA VAL A 13 -1.87 8.39 3.34
C VAL A 13 -3.07 8.37 4.29
N ASN A 14 -3.22 9.37 5.15
CA ASN A 14 -4.37 9.45 6.05
C ASN A 14 -5.69 9.71 5.29
N ASP A 15 -5.67 10.60 4.31
CA ASP A 15 -6.83 10.88 3.46
C ASP A 15 -7.21 9.64 2.63
N TRP A 16 -6.20 8.92 2.12
CA TRP A 16 -6.38 7.64 1.44
C TRP A 16 -7.01 6.57 2.33
N LEU A 17 -6.54 6.41 3.58
CA LEU A 17 -7.15 5.50 4.55
C LEU A 17 -8.61 5.87 4.84
N GLY A 18 -8.93 7.15 4.93
CA GLY A 18 -10.30 7.65 5.11
C GLY A 18 -11.20 7.29 3.92
N LEU A 19 -10.72 7.53 2.69
CA LEU A 19 -11.43 7.18 1.45
C LEU A 19 -11.64 5.66 1.35
N MET A 20 -10.59 4.87 1.56
CA MET A 20 -10.67 3.41 1.59
C MET A 20 -11.71 2.92 2.59
N ASN A 21 -11.68 3.44 3.81
CA ASN A 21 -12.63 3.04 4.84
C ASN A 21 -14.08 3.35 4.42
N SER A 22 -14.31 4.52 3.81
CA SER A 22 -15.64 4.91 3.33
C SER A 22 -16.15 4.07 2.15
N HIS A 23 -15.28 3.70 1.22
CA HIS A 23 -15.65 2.92 0.03
C HIS A 23 -15.81 1.43 0.33
N LEU A 24 -15.10 0.90 1.32
CA LEU A 24 -15.22 -0.50 1.71
C LEU A 24 -16.36 -0.74 2.71
N HIS A 25 -16.79 0.27 3.47
CA HIS A 25 -17.94 0.19 4.39
C HIS A 25 -19.25 0.58 3.70
N THR A 26 -19.69 -0.25 2.74
CA THR A 26 -21.01 -0.14 2.13
C THR A 26 -22.01 -1.11 2.79
N PRO A 27 -23.33 -0.86 2.74
CA PRO A 27 -24.34 -1.75 3.32
C PRO A 27 -24.30 -3.18 2.78
N ASP A 28 -23.91 -3.35 1.51
CA ASP A 28 -23.80 -4.64 0.83
C ASP A 28 -22.39 -5.27 0.96
N GLY A 29 -21.48 -4.58 1.66
CA GLY A 29 -20.08 -4.95 1.79
C GLY A 29 -19.21 -4.59 0.58
N ALA A 30 -17.90 -4.57 0.80
CA ALA A 30 -16.94 -4.28 -0.26
C ALA A 30 -16.94 -5.36 -1.36
N THR A 31 -16.91 -4.94 -2.62
CA THR A 31 -16.72 -5.87 -3.74
C THR A 31 -15.27 -6.36 -3.78
N ALA A 32 -15.05 -7.53 -4.38
CA ALA A 32 -13.71 -8.05 -4.61
C ALA A 32 -12.87 -7.08 -5.47
N MET A 33 -13.48 -6.43 -6.46
CA MET A 33 -12.82 -5.42 -7.32
C MET A 33 -12.42 -4.17 -6.53
N ALA A 34 -13.31 -3.64 -5.69
CA ALA A 34 -12.98 -2.48 -4.85
C ALA A 34 -11.83 -2.80 -3.89
N THR A 35 -11.87 -3.99 -3.27
CA THR A 35 -10.79 -4.46 -2.38
C THR A 35 -9.49 -4.66 -3.16
N ALA A 36 -9.53 -5.23 -4.37
CA ALA A 36 -8.36 -5.38 -5.24
C ALA A 36 -7.73 -4.02 -5.59
N ARG A 37 -8.54 -3.00 -5.89
CA ARG A 37 -8.08 -1.63 -6.18
C ARG A 37 -7.29 -1.05 -5.03
N TYR A 38 -7.81 -1.12 -3.81
CA TYR A 38 -7.09 -0.65 -2.63
C TYR A 38 -5.87 -1.51 -2.28
N THR A 39 -5.90 -2.81 -2.58
CA THR A 39 -4.73 -3.70 -2.43
C THR A 39 -3.60 -3.29 -3.38
N VAL A 40 -3.90 -2.92 -4.63
CA VAL A 40 -2.89 -2.39 -5.57
C VAL A 40 -2.27 -1.08 -5.07
N GLN A 41 -3.07 -0.19 -4.49
CA GLN A 41 -2.54 1.06 -3.92
C GLN A 41 -1.67 0.78 -2.69
N LEU A 42 -2.09 -0.15 -1.82
CA LEU A 42 -1.30 -0.58 -0.67
C LEU A 42 0.04 -1.22 -1.08
N LEU A 43 0.06 -2.00 -2.16
CA LEU A 43 1.30 -2.55 -2.73
C LEU A 43 2.29 -1.42 -3.07
N GLY A 44 1.83 -0.36 -3.74
CA GLY A 44 2.67 0.80 -4.06
C GLY A 44 3.28 1.45 -2.83
N TYR A 45 2.46 1.73 -1.80
CA TYR A 45 2.97 2.30 -0.54
C TYR A 45 3.97 1.38 0.16
N ALA A 46 3.72 0.07 0.19
CA ALA A 46 4.63 -0.88 0.81
C ALA A 46 5.97 -0.99 0.05
N GLU A 47 5.97 -0.88 -1.28
CA GLU A 47 7.18 -0.81 -2.09
C GLU A 47 8.00 0.46 -1.82
N ASP A 48 7.35 1.62 -1.77
CA ASP A 48 7.99 2.90 -1.48
C ASP A 48 8.60 2.91 -0.07
N LEU A 49 7.86 2.41 0.93
CA LEU A 49 8.36 2.28 2.29
C LEU A 49 9.55 1.32 2.38
N ARG A 50 9.51 0.21 1.65
CA ARG A 50 10.60 -0.77 1.60
C ARG A 50 11.86 -0.13 1.02
N ALA A 51 11.72 0.58 -0.10
CA ALA A 51 12.82 1.29 -0.73
C ALA A 51 13.39 2.37 0.21
N ALA A 52 12.53 3.15 0.87
CA ALA A 52 12.96 4.16 1.84
C ALA A 52 13.73 3.52 3.02
N ALA A 53 13.25 2.41 3.58
CA ALA A 53 13.92 1.68 4.65
C ALA A 53 15.31 1.18 4.20
N GLN A 54 15.44 0.65 2.99
CA GLN A 54 16.73 0.22 2.43
C GLN A 54 17.72 1.37 2.27
N VAL A 55 17.27 2.52 1.74
CA VAL A 55 18.10 3.72 1.61
C VAL A 55 18.58 4.21 2.98
N LEU A 56 17.69 4.23 3.98
CA LEU A 56 18.04 4.62 5.34
C LEU A 56 18.97 3.60 6.02
N ALA A 57 18.79 2.29 5.78
CA ALA A 57 19.69 1.27 6.30
C ALA A 57 21.11 1.38 5.71
N ALA A 58 21.22 1.68 4.41
CA ALA A 58 22.50 1.80 3.73
C ALA A 58 23.23 3.11 4.07
N HIS A 59 22.52 4.23 4.15
CA HIS A 59 23.12 5.56 4.20
C HIS A 59 22.82 6.35 5.49
N GLY A 60 21.86 5.90 6.29
CA GLY A 60 21.45 6.56 7.52
C GLY A 60 22.43 6.37 8.68
N HIS A 61 22.03 6.90 9.84
CA HIS A 61 22.84 6.88 11.05
C HIS A 61 23.08 5.43 11.56
N PRO A 62 24.31 5.04 11.91
CA PRO A 62 24.66 3.66 12.30
C PRO A 62 23.77 3.05 13.38
N ALA A 63 23.35 3.84 14.37
CA ALA A 63 22.54 3.37 15.50
C ALA A 63 21.20 2.71 15.11
N GLY A 64 20.65 3.03 13.94
CA GLY A 64 19.36 2.49 13.49
C GLY A 64 19.43 1.52 12.31
N ARG A 65 20.63 1.27 11.74
CA ARG A 65 20.74 0.57 10.45
C ARG A 65 20.18 -0.85 10.46
N ALA A 66 20.47 -1.61 11.52
CA ALA A 66 19.97 -2.98 11.65
C ALA A 66 18.43 -3.01 11.69
N LEU A 67 17.81 -2.16 12.53
CA LEU A 67 16.35 -2.07 12.64
C LEU A 67 15.68 -1.65 11.31
N LEU A 68 16.33 -0.75 10.55
CA LEU A 68 15.84 -0.33 9.24
C LEU A 68 15.98 -1.44 8.18
N ALA A 69 17.04 -2.23 8.25
CA ALA A 69 17.21 -3.39 7.38
C ALA A 69 16.16 -4.47 7.68
N ASP A 70 15.90 -4.72 8.96
CA ASP A 70 14.83 -5.64 9.40
C ASP A 70 13.45 -5.16 8.93
N ALA A 71 13.15 -3.86 9.07
CA ALA A 71 11.91 -3.30 8.57
C ALA A 71 11.74 -3.46 7.05
N ALA A 72 12.82 -3.36 6.27
CA ALA A 72 12.78 -3.63 4.83
C ALA A 72 12.49 -5.11 4.50
N LEU A 73 12.98 -6.04 5.34
CA LEU A 73 12.66 -7.47 5.21
C LEU A 73 11.19 -7.73 5.56
N ASP A 74 10.68 -7.12 6.64
CA ASP A 74 9.28 -7.25 7.03
C ASP A 74 8.34 -6.73 5.93
N LEU A 75 8.68 -5.61 5.31
CA LEU A 75 7.92 -5.07 4.17
C LEU A 75 8.00 -5.98 2.94
N THR A 76 9.14 -6.65 2.71
CA THR A 76 9.25 -7.67 1.65
C THR A 76 8.29 -8.84 1.92
N ALA A 77 8.29 -9.36 3.15
CA ALA A 77 7.38 -10.44 3.55
C ALA A 77 5.90 -10.01 3.49
N ALA A 78 5.59 -8.73 3.74
CA ALA A 78 4.26 -8.18 3.55
C ALA A 78 3.85 -8.15 2.08
N LEU A 79 4.73 -7.67 1.19
CA LEU A 79 4.50 -7.67 -0.26
C LEU A 79 4.25 -9.08 -0.79
N ASP A 80 5.03 -10.07 -0.35
CA ASP A 80 4.86 -11.49 -0.74
C ASP A 80 3.47 -12.05 -0.39
N ARG A 81 2.77 -11.47 0.58
CA ARG A 81 1.39 -11.83 0.95
C ARG A 81 0.35 -10.99 0.20
N LEU A 82 0.64 -9.71 -0.02
CA LEU A 82 -0.27 -8.78 -0.69
C LEU A 82 -0.44 -9.09 -2.19
N TYR A 83 0.62 -9.54 -2.86
CA TYR A 83 0.57 -9.93 -4.27
C TYR A 83 -0.44 -11.07 -4.53
N PRO A 84 -0.35 -12.24 -3.85
CA PRO A 84 -1.36 -13.29 -3.96
C PRO A 84 -2.75 -12.84 -3.54
N ALA A 85 -2.87 -12.01 -2.49
CA ALA A 85 -4.16 -11.51 -2.04
C ALA A 85 -4.88 -10.69 -3.13
N ARG A 86 -4.14 -9.80 -3.82
CA ARG A 86 -4.65 -9.08 -4.98
C ARG A 86 -5.12 -10.04 -6.07
N ASP A 87 -4.33 -11.06 -6.38
CA ASP A 87 -4.63 -11.98 -7.47
C ASP A 87 -5.89 -12.82 -7.17
N VAL A 88 -6.07 -13.24 -5.91
CA VAL A 88 -7.30 -13.90 -5.44
C VAL A 88 -8.52 -12.98 -5.57
N LEU A 89 -8.38 -11.70 -5.21
CA LEU A 89 -9.47 -10.72 -5.32
C LEU A 89 -9.84 -10.43 -6.78
N LEU A 90 -8.84 -10.30 -7.66
CA LEU A 90 -9.04 -10.12 -9.09
C LEU A 90 -9.76 -11.34 -9.71
N HIS A 91 -9.32 -12.55 -9.36
CA HIS A 91 -9.99 -13.77 -9.78
C HIS A 91 -11.45 -13.84 -9.31
N ALA A 92 -11.72 -13.50 -8.05
CA ALA A 92 -13.07 -13.44 -7.50
C ALA A 92 -13.96 -12.38 -8.18
N ALA A 93 -13.34 -11.31 -8.71
CA ALA A 93 -14.02 -10.29 -9.51
C ALA A 93 -14.17 -10.67 -11.00
N GLY A 94 -13.67 -11.84 -11.43
CA GLY A 94 -13.69 -12.27 -12.83
C GLY A 94 -12.80 -11.41 -13.74
N ALA A 95 -11.72 -10.84 -13.19
CA ALA A 95 -10.83 -9.93 -13.90
C ALA A 95 -9.36 -10.32 -13.72
N ASP A 96 -8.51 -9.96 -14.68
CA ASP A 96 -7.04 -10.13 -14.58
C ASP A 96 -6.33 -8.85 -14.10
N ARG A 97 -7.05 -7.72 -14.06
CA ARG A 97 -6.53 -6.40 -13.67
C ARG A 97 -7.62 -5.56 -13.03
N VAL A 98 -7.20 -4.58 -12.23
CA VAL A 98 -8.12 -3.57 -11.69
C VAL A 98 -8.69 -2.74 -12.84
N THR A 99 -10.00 -2.55 -12.84
CA THR A 99 -10.71 -1.68 -13.79
C THR A 99 -11.02 -0.35 -13.13
N ASP A 100 -10.90 0.74 -13.89
CA ASP A 100 -11.16 2.10 -13.39
C ASP A 100 -12.64 2.40 -13.17
N THR A 101 -13.54 1.49 -13.51
CA THR A 101 -14.99 1.71 -13.54
C THR A 101 -15.58 1.95 -12.15
N ASP A 102 -15.59 3.22 -11.75
CA ASP A 102 -16.69 3.85 -11.02
C ASP A 102 -17.69 4.34 -12.08
N GLU A 103 -18.45 3.42 -12.71
CA GLU A 103 -19.64 3.81 -13.48
C GLU A 103 -20.82 2.93 -13.05
N GLN A 104 -21.53 3.39 -12.02
CA GLN A 104 -22.97 3.70 -12.10
C GLN A 104 -23.45 4.38 -10.81
#